data_AF-X1BFK7-F1
#
_entry.id   AF-X1BFK7-F1
#
_cell.length_a   1.000
_cell.length_b   1.000
_cell.length_c   1.000
_cell.angle_alpha   90.00
_cell.angle_beta   90.00
_cell.angle_gamma   90.00
#
_symmetry.space_group_name_H-M   'P 1'
#
loop_
_entity.id
_entity.type
_entity.pdbx_description
1 polymer ?
#
loop_
_entity_poly.entity_id
_entity_poly.type
_entity_poly.pdbx_seq_one_letter_code
_entity_poly.pdbx_strand_id
1 'polypeptide(L)'
;GENVKQSNWGDNYKTRFPQSRMGVEQVFVDAFTRAVEYREEWEVYNKLDKKIKQKTPRPRRDLKLETLVEILESDRFITCHSYVQSEINMLMHVADQFDFRVNTFTHILEGYKVADKMFEHGAGGSTFSDWWAYKYEVKDAIPYNMVLLNEAGVVTAVNSDDAEMARRLNQEAAKAVKYGGMSEEDAWKMVTLNPARLLHLEDRMGSVKAGKDADIVLWSHNPLSIYAVAELTMVDGRIYYDLMQDSEMRQQIRKERAGLVDKMMKEKSE
;
A
#
# COMPACT_ATOMS: atom_id res chain seq x y z
N GLY A 1 2.33 5.22 -11.03
CA GLY A 1 3.33 6.19 -11.50
C GLY A 1 4.70 5.67 -11.16
N GLU A 2 5.36 5.05 -12.13
CA GLU A 2 6.82 4.95 -12.08
C GLU A 2 7.36 5.72 -13.28
N ASN A 3 8.45 6.46 -13.09
CA ASN A 3 9.13 7.17 -14.17
C ASN A 3 9.32 6.24 -15.39
N VAL A 4 9.14 6.79 -16.59
CA VAL A 4 9.33 6.02 -17.82
C VAL A 4 10.79 5.58 -17.90
N LYS A 5 11.03 4.32 -17.54
CA LYS A 5 12.34 3.71 -17.57
C LYS A 5 12.82 3.67 -19.01
N GLN A 6 14.14 3.83 -19.18
CA GLN A 6 14.84 3.65 -20.46
C GLN A 6 14.62 4.74 -21.52
N SER A 7 13.85 5.79 -21.25
CA SER A 7 13.65 6.91 -22.20
C SER A 7 14.95 7.61 -22.61
N ASN A 8 15.97 7.56 -21.75
CA ASN A 8 17.29 8.15 -21.98
C ASN A 8 18.39 7.11 -22.30
N TRP A 9 18.04 5.85 -22.63
CA TRP A 9 19.03 4.78 -22.84
C TRP A 9 19.52 4.66 -24.30
N GLY A 10 19.20 5.65 -25.14
CA GLY A 10 19.59 5.70 -26.55
C GLY A 10 18.48 5.25 -27.50
N ASP A 11 18.72 5.37 -28.81
CA ASP A 11 17.69 5.23 -29.84
C ASP A 11 17.05 3.82 -29.91
N ASN A 12 17.79 2.80 -29.47
CA ASN A 12 17.30 1.41 -29.44
C ASN A 12 16.19 1.16 -28.39
N TYR A 13 15.97 2.10 -27.45
CA TYR A 13 14.99 1.95 -26.36
C TYR A 13 13.78 2.89 -26.50
N LYS A 14 13.64 3.58 -27.64
CA LYS A 14 12.56 4.55 -27.91
C LYS A 14 11.32 3.98 -28.60
N THR A 15 11.31 2.68 -28.92
CA THR A 15 10.24 2.04 -29.70
C THR A 15 8.98 1.70 -28.90
N ARG A 16 9.07 1.68 -27.56
CA ARG A 16 7.96 1.31 -26.67
C ARG A 16 7.24 2.56 -26.16
N PHE A 17 5.95 2.69 -26.45
CA PHE A 17 5.11 3.69 -25.78
C PHE A 17 4.72 3.22 -24.36
N PRO A 18 4.69 4.10 -23.35
CA PRO A 18 5.01 5.53 -23.38
C PRO A 18 6.51 5.82 -23.19
N GLN A 19 6.97 6.98 -23.67
CA GLN A 19 8.35 7.51 -23.52
C GLN A 19 8.44 8.78 -22.66
N SER A 20 7.29 9.34 -22.26
CA SER A 20 7.18 10.57 -21.47
C SER A 20 6.09 10.43 -20.42
N ARG A 21 6.07 11.33 -19.42
CA ARG A 21 5.01 11.37 -18.40
C ARG A 21 3.63 11.65 -19.00
N MET A 22 3.55 12.55 -19.99
CA MET A 22 2.32 12.79 -20.76
C MET A 22 1.86 11.53 -21.51
N GLY A 23 2.81 10.72 -22.00
CA GLY A 23 2.49 9.43 -22.59
C GLY A 23 1.91 8.44 -21.57
N VAL A 24 2.41 8.45 -20.32
CA VAL A 24 1.87 7.61 -19.24
C VAL A 24 0.42 7.99 -18.93
N GLU A 25 0.13 9.29 -18.85
CA GLU A 25 -1.23 9.81 -18.71
C GLU A 25 -2.13 9.30 -19.85
N GLN A 26 -1.68 9.44 -21.10
CA GLN A 26 -2.43 8.94 -22.26
C GLN A 26 -2.70 7.44 -22.20
N VAL A 27 -1.75 6.62 -21.71
CA VAL A 27 -1.98 5.18 -21.51
C VAL A 27 -3.17 4.92 -20.56
N PHE A 28 -3.27 5.69 -19.47
CA PHE A 28 -4.39 5.55 -18.55
C PHE A 28 -5.69 6.02 -19.19
N VAL A 29 -5.69 7.18 -19.85
CA VAL A 29 -6.87 7.72 -20.54
C VAL A 29 -7.37 6.76 -21.61
N ASP A 30 -6.50 6.21 -22.45
CA ASP A 30 -6.87 5.23 -23.48
C ASP A 30 -7.45 3.95 -22.86
N ALA A 31 -6.87 3.47 -21.77
CA ALA A 31 -7.32 2.26 -21.10
C ALA A 31 -8.72 2.42 -20.49
N PHE A 32 -8.97 3.52 -19.77
CA PHE A 32 -10.27 3.79 -19.17
C PHE A 32 -11.33 4.19 -20.19
N THR A 33 -10.96 4.88 -21.28
CA THR A 33 -11.88 5.12 -22.41
C THR A 33 -12.39 3.81 -22.98
N ARG A 34 -11.50 2.85 -23.24
CA ARG A 34 -11.88 1.51 -23.71
C ARG A 34 -12.71 0.73 -22.69
N ALA A 35 -12.49 0.96 -21.40
CA ALA A 35 -13.30 0.32 -20.35
C ALA A 35 -14.73 0.88 -20.32
N VAL A 36 -14.91 2.19 -20.52
CA VAL A 36 -16.22 2.81 -20.66
C VAL A 36 -16.95 2.27 -21.89
N GLU A 37 -16.30 2.24 -23.06
CA GLU A 37 -16.88 1.66 -24.29
C GLU A 37 -17.27 0.19 -24.10
N TYR A 38 -16.43 -0.59 -23.42
CA TYR A 38 -16.69 -2.00 -23.10
C TYR A 38 -17.92 -2.14 -22.19
N ARG A 39 -18.03 -1.33 -21.12
CA ARG A 39 -19.20 -1.31 -20.24
C ARG A 39 -20.47 -0.99 -21.02
N GLU A 40 -20.44 0.04 -21.86
CA GLU A 40 -21.58 0.45 -22.69
C GLU A 40 -22.03 -0.65 -23.65
N GLU A 41 -21.09 -1.35 -24.30
CA GLU A 41 -21.39 -2.48 -25.19
C GLU A 41 -22.14 -3.60 -24.43
N TRP A 42 -21.66 -3.95 -23.23
CA TRP A 42 -22.30 -4.95 -22.38
C TRP A 42 -23.64 -4.50 -21.84
N GLU A 43 -23.79 -3.23 -21.44
CA GLU A 43 -25.06 -2.67 -20.99
C GLU A 43 -26.13 -2.72 -22.08
N VAL A 44 -25.78 -2.29 -23.30
CA VAL A 44 -26.68 -2.33 -24.46
C VAL A 44 -27.11 -3.77 -24.72
N TYR A 45 -26.15 -4.71 -24.81
CA TYR A 45 -26.46 -6.13 -25.00
C TYR A 45 -27.32 -6.72 -23.86
N ASN A 46 -27.08 -6.29 -22.62
CA ASN A 46 -27.82 -6.78 -21.47
C ASN A 46 -29.26 -6.27 -21.40
N LYS A 47 -29.51 -5.05 -21.88
CA LYS A 47 -30.84 -4.43 -21.97
C LYS A 47 -31.70 -4.94 -23.14
N LEU A 48 -31.13 -5.68 -24.11
CA LEU A 48 -31.89 -6.24 -25.23
C LEU A 48 -32.97 -7.24 -24.79
N ASP A 49 -34.13 -7.18 -25.47
CA ASP A 49 -35.18 -8.19 -25.34
C ASP A 49 -34.66 -9.60 -25.66
N LYS A 50 -35.17 -10.61 -24.94
CA LYS A 50 -34.73 -12.02 -25.11
C LYS A 50 -34.72 -12.49 -26.57
N LYS A 51 -35.71 -12.09 -27.38
CA LYS A 51 -35.82 -12.47 -28.79
C LYS A 51 -34.74 -11.82 -29.66
N ILE A 52 -34.36 -10.58 -29.36
CA ILE A 52 -33.31 -9.83 -30.08
C ILE A 52 -31.95 -10.33 -29.60
N LYS A 53 -31.75 -10.49 -28.30
CA LYS A 53 -30.53 -10.98 -27.67
C LYS A 53 -30.08 -12.35 -28.20
N GLN A 54 -31.01 -13.24 -28.55
CA GLN A 54 -30.70 -14.54 -29.19
C GLN A 54 -30.11 -14.40 -30.60
N LYS A 55 -30.38 -13.29 -31.30
CA LYS A 55 -29.92 -13.02 -32.67
C LYS A 55 -28.75 -12.04 -32.72
N THR A 56 -28.51 -11.29 -31.64
CA THR A 56 -27.37 -10.38 -31.52
C THR A 56 -26.14 -11.14 -31.04
N PRO A 57 -24.98 -11.01 -31.71
CA PRO A 57 -23.73 -11.56 -31.20
C PRO A 57 -23.43 -11.03 -29.79
N ARG A 58 -23.04 -11.93 -28.89
CA ARG A 58 -22.64 -11.55 -27.53
C ARG A 58 -21.31 -10.77 -27.58
N PRO A 59 -21.19 -9.63 -26.86
CA PRO A 59 -19.92 -8.93 -26.68
C PRO A 59 -18.83 -9.87 -26.18
N ARG A 60 -17.61 -9.70 -26.69
CA ARG A 60 -16.47 -10.53 -26.28
C ARG A 60 -16.06 -10.13 -24.87
N ARG A 61 -15.91 -11.11 -23.97
CA ARG A 61 -15.36 -10.87 -22.64
C ARG A 61 -13.85 -10.55 -22.72
N ASP A 62 -13.43 -9.45 -22.11
CA ASP A 62 -12.04 -9.07 -21.94
C ASP A 62 -11.77 -8.82 -20.45
N LEU A 63 -10.98 -9.70 -19.82
CA LEU A 63 -10.70 -9.64 -18.40
C LEU A 63 -9.99 -8.34 -17.97
N LYS A 64 -9.20 -7.74 -18.87
CA LYS A 64 -8.50 -6.49 -18.56
C LYS A 64 -9.49 -5.33 -18.50
N LEU A 65 -10.39 -5.24 -19.49
CA LEU A 65 -11.40 -4.19 -19.51
C LEU A 65 -12.44 -4.40 -18.40
N GLU A 66 -12.84 -5.64 -18.13
CA GLU A 66 -13.70 -5.99 -17.00
C GLU A 66 -13.11 -5.52 -15.67
N THR A 67 -11.81 -5.74 -15.43
CA THR A 67 -11.11 -5.23 -14.23
C THR A 67 -11.14 -3.70 -14.15
N LEU A 68 -10.99 -3.00 -15.28
CA LEU A 68 -11.06 -1.54 -15.29
C LEU A 68 -12.50 -1.06 -15.03
N VAL A 69 -13.51 -1.77 -15.54
CA VAL A 69 -14.91 -1.49 -15.24
C VAL A 69 -15.20 -1.67 -13.75
N GLU A 70 -14.68 -2.73 -13.11
CA GLU A 70 -14.80 -2.89 -11.65
C GLU A 70 -14.21 -1.70 -10.87
N ILE A 71 -13.15 -1.04 -11.38
CA ILE A 71 -12.60 0.18 -10.78
C ILE A 71 -13.57 1.35 -10.97
N LEU A 72 -14.11 1.54 -12.18
CA LEU A 72 -15.10 2.58 -12.49
C LEU A 72 -16.38 2.44 -11.65
N GLU A 73 -16.76 1.21 -11.31
CA GLU A 73 -17.96 0.89 -10.53
C GLU A 73 -17.71 0.82 -9.03
N SER A 74 -16.47 1.07 -8.58
CA SER A 74 -16.04 0.98 -7.18
C SER A 74 -16.17 -0.43 -6.55
N ASP A 75 -16.25 -1.48 -7.38
CA ASP A 75 -16.14 -2.87 -6.95
C ASP A 75 -14.68 -3.27 -6.67
N ARG A 76 -13.72 -2.53 -7.24
CA ARG A 76 -12.29 -2.74 -7.03
C ARG A 76 -11.56 -1.44 -6.70
N PHE A 77 -11.02 -1.38 -5.49
CA PHE A 77 -10.17 -0.27 -5.05
C PHE A 77 -8.72 -0.45 -5.50
N ILE A 78 -8.08 0.65 -5.91
CA ILE A 78 -6.69 0.65 -6.39
C ILE A 78 -5.74 1.35 -5.43
N THR A 79 -4.55 0.76 -5.29
CA THR A 79 -3.40 1.39 -4.64
C THR A 79 -2.35 1.73 -5.69
N CYS A 80 -1.85 2.97 -5.70
CA CYS A 80 -0.98 3.46 -6.75
C CYS A 80 0.37 3.93 -6.21
N HIS A 81 1.42 3.26 -6.65
CA HIS A 81 2.80 3.72 -6.44
C HIS A 81 3.00 5.12 -7.03
N SER A 82 3.49 6.05 -6.22
CA SER A 82 3.92 7.39 -6.65
C SER A 82 4.89 8.00 -5.65
N TYR A 83 5.91 8.71 -6.12
CA TYR A 83 6.78 9.51 -5.22
C TYR A 83 6.50 11.00 -5.32
N VAL A 84 6.31 11.51 -6.53
CA VAL A 84 6.38 12.94 -6.85
C VAL A 84 5.01 13.56 -7.07
N GLN A 85 4.85 14.83 -6.69
CA GLN A 85 3.60 15.59 -6.77
C GLN A 85 2.97 15.56 -8.16
N SER A 86 3.79 15.59 -9.23
CA SER A 86 3.29 15.63 -10.60
C SER A 86 2.58 14.35 -11.00
N GLU A 87 3.02 13.20 -10.47
CA GLU A 87 2.42 11.90 -10.75
C GLU A 87 1.15 11.69 -9.93
N ILE A 88 1.15 12.14 -8.67
CA ILE A 88 -0.03 12.14 -7.81
C ILE A 88 -1.14 13.00 -8.45
N ASN A 89 -0.81 14.24 -8.82
CA ASN A 89 -1.76 15.19 -9.40
C ASN A 89 -2.32 14.71 -10.75
N MET A 90 -1.47 14.18 -11.63
CA MET A 90 -1.93 13.63 -12.91
C MET A 90 -2.90 12.47 -12.70
N LEU A 91 -2.58 11.52 -11.82
CA LEU A 91 -3.44 10.36 -11.64
C LEU A 91 -4.78 10.71 -10.98
N MET A 92 -4.80 11.69 -10.06
CA MET A 92 -6.05 12.22 -9.51
C MET A 92 -6.91 12.84 -10.63
N HIS A 93 -6.34 13.68 -11.49
CA HIS A 93 -7.09 14.26 -12.62
C HIS A 93 -7.62 13.22 -13.61
N VAL A 94 -6.84 12.18 -13.93
CA VAL A 94 -7.35 11.06 -14.74
C VAL A 94 -8.50 10.36 -14.03
N ALA A 95 -8.38 10.11 -12.73
CA ALA A 95 -9.43 9.45 -11.97
C ALA A 95 -10.72 10.29 -11.93
N ASP A 96 -10.60 11.60 -11.71
CA ASP A 96 -11.71 12.56 -11.76
C ASP A 96 -12.38 12.60 -13.14
N GLN A 97 -11.60 12.54 -14.22
CA GLN A 97 -12.12 12.53 -15.60
C GLN A 97 -13.05 11.34 -15.86
N PHE A 98 -12.79 10.19 -15.24
CA PHE A 98 -13.57 8.96 -15.40
C PHE A 98 -14.47 8.65 -14.20
N ASP A 99 -14.64 9.61 -13.29
CA ASP A 99 -15.51 9.52 -12.10
C ASP A 99 -15.21 8.31 -11.20
N PHE A 100 -13.92 8.03 -10.97
CA PHE A 100 -13.49 7.04 -9.97
C PHE A 100 -12.50 7.63 -8.98
N ARG A 101 -12.34 6.97 -7.82
CA ARG A 101 -11.42 7.41 -6.77
C ARG A 101 -10.16 6.56 -6.72
N VAL A 102 -9.00 7.21 -6.57
CA VAL A 102 -7.76 6.52 -6.23
C VAL A 102 -7.81 6.28 -4.73
N ASN A 103 -7.89 5.02 -4.31
CA ASN A 103 -8.07 4.69 -2.90
C ASN A 103 -6.84 5.04 -2.06
N THR A 104 -5.64 4.72 -2.54
CA THR A 104 -4.40 5.01 -1.79
C THR A 104 -3.24 5.28 -2.73
N PHE A 105 -2.47 6.32 -2.45
CA PHE A 105 -1.13 6.49 -3.02
C PHE A 105 -0.08 5.89 -2.07
N THR A 106 0.82 5.05 -2.59
CA THR A 106 1.91 4.45 -1.81
C THR A 106 3.24 5.16 -2.04
N HIS A 107 4.10 5.14 -1.02
CA HIS A 107 5.34 5.92 -0.85
C HIS A 107 5.10 7.41 -0.69
N ILE A 108 4.47 8.05 -1.67
CA ILE A 108 3.91 9.40 -1.63
C ILE A 108 4.77 10.45 -0.92
N LEU A 109 6.09 10.44 -1.20
CA LEU A 109 7.06 11.25 -0.47
C LEU A 109 6.91 12.76 -0.69
N GLU A 110 6.28 13.18 -1.79
CA GLU A 110 5.87 14.56 -2.05
C GLU A 110 4.37 14.81 -1.81
N GLY A 111 3.66 13.90 -1.12
CA GLY A 111 2.24 14.04 -0.83
C GLY A 111 1.89 15.33 -0.10
N TYR A 112 2.76 15.78 0.81
CA TYR A 112 2.63 17.05 1.51
C TYR A 112 2.48 18.27 0.59
N LYS A 113 2.99 18.21 -0.65
CA LYS A 113 2.87 19.29 -1.64
C LYS A 113 1.48 19.36 -2.29
N VAL A 114 0.67 18.31 -2.14
CA VAL A 114 -0.67 18.15 -2.76
C VAL A 114 -1.71 17.60 -1.78
N ALA A 115 -1.48 17.77 -0.47
CA ALA A 115 -2.31 17.19 0.58
C ALA A 115 -3.76 17.71 0.54
N ASP A 116 -3.93 18.98 0.20
CA ASP A 116 -5.22 19.64 -0.06
C ASP A 116 -6.01 18.91 -1.15
N LYS A 117 -5.37 18.68 -2.30
CA LYS A 117 -5.99 18.01 -3.45
C LYS A 117 -6.30 16.55 -3.16
N MET A 118 -5.42 15.86 -2.42
CA MET A 118 -5.68 14.49 -2.00
C MET A 118 -6.90 14.38 -1.10
N PHE A 119 -7.05 15.31 -0.16
CA PHE A 119 -8.22 15.36 0.71
C PHE A 119 -9.50 15.60 -0.10
N GLU A 120 -9.48 16.56 -1.04
CA GLU A 120 -10.61 16.83 -1.94
C GLU A 120 -10.96 15.61 -2.82
N HIS A 121 -9.95 14.92 -3.36
CA HIS A 121 -10.09 13.66 -4.12
C HIS A 121 -10.68 12.52 -3.27
N GLY A 122 -10.46 12.57 -1.96
CA GLY A 122 -10.73 11.46 -1.04
C GLY A 122 -9.72 10.33 -1.16
N ALA A 123 -8.50 10.61 -1.62
CA ALA A 123 -7.41 9.63 -1.65
C ALA A 123 -6.73 9.52 -0.28
N GLY A 124 -6.40 8.29 0.12
CA GLY A 124 -5.50 8.04 1.24
C GLY A 124 -4.02 8.06 0.85
N GLY A 125 -3.14 8.07 1.84
CA GLY A 125 -1.69 8.02 1.66
C GLY A 125 -1.04 6.95 2.52
N SER A 126 -0.13 6.15 1.95
CA SER A 126 0.78 5.29 2.70
C SER A 126 2.20 5.72 2.39
N THR A 127 2.92 6.25 3.38
CA THR A 127 4.23 6.87 3.17
C THR A 127 5.35 6.23 3.98
N PHE A 128 6.58 6.64 3.71
CA PHE A 128 7.74 6.33 4.53
C PHE A 128 8.01 7.46 5.51
N SER A 129 8.56 7.11 6.68
CA SER A 129 8.87 8.10 7.70
C SER A 129 10.17 8.86 7.40
N ASP A 130 11.23 8.16 6.94
CA ASP A 130 12.56 8.73 6.68
C ASP A 130 13.38 8.02 5.58
N TRP A 131 12.76 7.12 4.80
CA TRP A 131 13.46 6.42 3.73
C TRP A 131 13.43 7.22 2.41
N TRP A 132 14.48 8.01 2.16
CA TRP A 132 14.58 8.87 0.97
C TRP A 132 16.02 9.20 0.53
N ALA A 133 16.18 10.11 -0.44
CA ALA A 133 17.45 10.56 -1.03
C ALA A 133 18.34 9.50 -1.70
N TYR A 134 17.84 8.28 -1.94
CA TYR A 134 18.55 7.23 -2.67
C TYR A 134 18.34 7.28 -4.20
N LYS A 135 17.35 8.06 -4.68
CA LYS A 135 17.05 8.32 -6.09
C LYS A 135 16.60 9.78 -6.27
N TYR A 136 16.59 10.26 -7.51
CA TYR A 136 16.21 11.64 -7.82
C TYR A 136 14.76 11.97 -7.43
N GLU A 137 13.82 11.04 -7.66
CA GLU A 137 12.38 11.21 -7.38
C GLU A 137 12.04 11.31 -5.88
N VAL A 138 12.99 10.98 -5.01
CA VAL A 138 12.82 10.99 -3.54
C VAL A 138 13.70 12.04 -2.87
N LYS A 139 14.22 13.01 -3.63
CA LYS A 139 15.17 14.01 -3.11
C LYS A 139 14.52 15.07 -2.22
N ASP A 140 13.26 15.41 -2.50
CA ASP A 140 12.51 16.45 -1.79
C ASP A 140 11.66 15.89 -0.64
N ALA A 141 11.83 14.61 -0.31
CA ALA A 141 11.11 14.00 0.80
C ALA A 141 11.51 14.63 2.14
N ILE A 142 10.54 14.75 3.05
CA ILE A 142 10.73 15.35 4.37
C ILE A 142 10.10 14.47 5.47
N PRO A 143 10.62 14.47 6.70
CA PRO A 143 10.08 13.64 7.79
C PRO A 143 8.66 14.06 8.22
N TYR A 144 8.24 15.26 7.82
CA TYR A 144 6.96 15.85 8.14
C TYR A 144 5.84 15.40 7.20
N ASN A 145 6.14 14.63 6.14
CA ASN A 145 5.16 14.30 5.10
C ASN A 145 3.88 13.67 5.66
N MET A 146 4.02 12.63 6.49
CA MET A 146 2.86 11.97 7.11
C MET A 146 2.07 12.87 8.05
N VAL A 147 2.75 13.83 8.72
CA VAL A 147 2.12 14.77 9.65
C VAL A 147 1.29 15.78 8.88
N LEU A 148 1.86 16.37 7.82
CA LEU A 148 1.18 17.35 6.98
C LEU A 148 -0.02 16.73 6.23
N LEU A 149 0.10 15.48 5.77
CA LEU A 149 -1.02 14.75 5.18
C LEU A 149 -2.16 14.56 6.20
N ASN A 150 -1.83 14.10 7.41
CA ASN A 150 -2.82 13.89 8.46
C ASN A 150 -3.49 15.20 8.91
N GLU A 151 -2.73 16.30 9.02
CA GLU A 151 -3.25 17.63 9.34
C GLU A 151 -4.21 18.16 8.25
N ALA A 152 -3.97 17.82 6.98
CA ALA A 152 -4.87 18.12 5.88
C ALA A 152 -6.13 17.23 5.86
N GLY A 153 -6.25 16.26 6.77
CA GLY A 153 -7.38 15.34 6.87
C GLY A 153 -7.26 14.09 6.00
N VAL A 154 -6.11 13.86 5.34
CA VAL A 154 -5.86 12.65 4.56
C VAL A 154 -5.65 11.46 5.50
N VAL A 155 -6.37 10.35 5.24
CA VAL A 155 -6.13 9.09 5.96
C VAL A 155 -4.73 8.60 5.61
N THR A 156 -3.82 8.69 6.59
CA THR A 156 -2.39 8.50 6.37
C THR A 156 -1.87 7.31 7.14
N ALA A 157 -1.20 6.39 6.45
CA ALA A 157 -0.54 5.23 7.02
C ALA A 157 0.98 5.27 6.76
N VAL A 158 1.72 4.47 7.52
CA VAL A 158 3.16 4.26 7.31
C VAL A 158 3.41 2.83 6.87
N ASN A 159 4.18 2.65 5.79
CA ASN A 159 4.64 1.35 5.31
C ASN A 159 6.17 1.27 5.29
N SER A 160 6.73 0.06 5.17
CA SER A 160 8.18 -0.14 5.11
C SER A 160 8.70 -0.48 3.72
N ASP A 161 7.90 -1.18 2.89
CA ASP A 161 8.35 -1.82 1.64
C ASP A 161 9.59 -2.72 1.82
N ASP A 162 9.82 -3.18 3.05
CA ASP A 162 10.90 -4.06 3.47
C ASP A 162 10.42 -4.98 4.59
N ALA A 163 10.75 -6.26 4.47
CA ALA A 163 10.25 -7.32 5.35
C ALA A 163 10.82 -7.24 6.77
N GLU A 164 12.02 -6.70 6.95
CA GLU A 164 12.63 -6.55 8.26
C GLU A 164 12.10 -5.29 8.96
N MET A 165 12.06 -4.17 8.25
CA MET A 165 11.50 -2.91 8.75
C MET A 165 10.00 -3.00 9.03
N ALA A 166 9.25 -3.89 8.36
CA ALA A 166 7.85 -4.14 8.65
C ALA A 166 7.62 -4.54 10.13
N ARG A 167 8.61 -5.16 10.76
CA ARG A 167 8.56 -5.56 12.19
C ARG A 167 8.79 -4.39 13.15
N ARG A 168 9.13 -3.21 12.62
CA ARG A 168 9.49 -1.99 13.35
C ARG A 168 8.62 -0.79 12.98
N LEU A 169 7.46 -1.01 12.35
CA LEU A 169 6.54 0.08 11.98
C LEU A 169 6.12 0.94 13.20
N ASN A 170 6.10 0.38 14.40
CA ASN A 170 5.90 1.14 15.63
C ASN A 170 6.95 2.24 15.85
N GLN A 171 8.20 1.99 15.49
CA GLN A 171 9.29 2.98 15.54
C GLN A 171 9.17 3.99 14.38
N GLU A 172 8.71 3.53 13.22
CA GLU A 172 8.44 4.42 12.08
C GLU A 172 7.32 5.43 12.40
N ALA A 173 6.25 4.99 13.06
CA ALA A 173 5.19 5.86 13.56
C ALA A 173 5.72 6.86 14.62
N ALA A 174 6.61 6.44 15.51
CA ALA A 174 7.16 7.29 16.56
C ALA A 174 7.93 8.50 16.00
N LYS A 175 8.47 8.41 14.77
CA LYS A 175 9.12 9.53 14.10
C LYS A 175 8.15 10.68 13.82
N ALA A 176 6.85 10.43 13.64
CA ALA A 176 5.84 11.48 13.51
C ALA A 176 5.75 12.36 14.76
N VAL A 177 5.81 11.72 15.94
CA VAL A 177 5.87 12.40 17.24
C VAL A 177 7.15 13.21 17.35
N LYS A 178 8.29 12.60 17.01
CA LYS A 178 9.62 13.23 17.13
C LYS A 178 9.79 14.46 16.24
N TYR A 179 9.41 14.36 14.97
CA TYR A 179 9.65 15.42 13.99
C TYR A 179 8.51 16.43 13.96
N GLY A 180 7.26 15.98 13.83
CA GLY A 180 6.12 16.88 13.64
C GLY A 180 5.29 17.16 14.89
N GLY A 181 5.68 16.64 16.07
CA GLY A 181 4.93 16.89 17.31
C GLY A 181 3.52 16.29 17.32
N MET A 182 3.26 15.30 16.46
CA MET A 182 1.99 14.60 16.40
C MET A 182 1.68 13.90 17.73
N SER A 183 0.40 13.80 18.08
CA SER A 183 -0.03 13.04 19.26
C SER A 183 0.38 11.56 19.14
N GLU A 184 0.71 10.91 20.25
CA GLU A 184 1.02 9.48 20.25
C GLU A 184 -0.15 8.63 19.73
N GLU A 185 -1.39 9.06 19.98
CA GLU A 185 -2.58 8.37 19.50
C GLU A 185 -2.67 8.42 17.97
N ASP A 186 -2.46 9.59 17.36
CA ASP A 186 -2.54 9.73 15.90
C ASP A 186 -1.36 9.05 15.21
N ALA A 187 -0.17 9.11 15.81
CA ALA A 187 0.98 8.34 15.34
C ALA A 187 0.68 6.83 15.37
N TRP A 188 0.07 6.33 16.45
CA TRP A 188 -0.28 4.90 16.55
C TRP A 188 -1.35 4.48 15.54
N LYS A 189 -2.32 5.35 15.22
CA LYS A 189 -3.31 5.10 14.16
C LYS A 189 -2.66 4.87 12.81
N MET A 190 -1.53 5.53 12.49
CA MET A 190 -0.82 5.38 11.21
C MET A 190 -0.33 3.95 10.92
N VAL A 191 -0.20 3.11 11.96
CA VAL A 191 0.25 1.71 11.83
C VAL A 191 -0.80 0.71 12.32
N THR A 192 -2.02 1.17 12.63
CA THR A 192 -3.13 0.34 13.09
C THR A 192 -4.43 0.67 12.37
N LEU A 193 -5.15 1.71 12.82
CA LEU A 193 -6.48 2.04 12.32
C LEU A 193 -6.47 2.60 10.89
N ASN A 194 -5.50 3.45 10.55
CA ASN A 194 -5.42 4.07 9.24
C ASN A 194 -5.14 3.04 8.13
N PRO A 195 -4.15 2.14 8.23
CA PRO A 195 -3.99 1.09 7.22
C PRO A 195 -5.22 0.17 7.14
N ALA A 196 -5.91 -0.11 8.26
CA ALA A 196 -7.16 -0.86 8.23
C ALA A 196 -8.25 -0.13 7.42
N ARG A 197 -8.39 1.20 7.58
CA ARG A 197 -9.32 2.03 6.78
C ARG A 197 -8.95 2.03 5.30
N LEU A 198 -7.67 2.17 4.97
CA LEU A 198 -7.20 2.17 3.58
C LEU A 198 -7.45 0.82 2.89
N LEU A 199 -7.46 -0.27 3.67
CA LEU A 199 -7.75 -1.62 3.19
C LEU A 199 -9.24 -2.00 3.28
N HIS A 200 -10.11 -1.11 3.76
CA HIS A 200 -11.54 -1.37 4.00
C HIS A 200 -11.77 -2.55 4.96
N LEU A 201 -11.02 -2.57 6.06
CA LEU A 201 -11.02 -3.60 7.10
C LEU A 201 -11.17 -3.00 8.52
N GLU A 202 -11.52 -1.71 8.64
CA GLU A 202 -11.62 -1.03 9.93
C GLU A 202 -12.80 -1.47 10.79
N ASP A 203 -13.75 -2.21 10.23
CA ASP A 203 -14.81 -2.92 10.92
C ASP A 203 -14.31 -4.22 11.57
N ARG A 204 -13.24 -4.81 11.01
CA ARG A 204 -12.61 -6.04 11.52
C ARG A 204 -11.38 -5.80 12.40
N MET A 205 -10.51 -4.85 12.06
CA MET A 205 -9.19 -4.68 12.71
C MET A 205 -8.78 -3.21 12.90
N GLY A 206 -7.54 -3.00 13.35
CA GLY A 206 -6.94 -1.67 13.52
C GLY A 206 -7.34 -0.94 14.82
N SER A 207 -8.18 -1.53 15.68
CA SER A 207 -8.45 -0.99 17.03
C SER A 207 -8.93 -2.08 17.98
N VAL A 208 -8.69 -1.94 19.28
CA VAL A 208 -9.23 -2.85 20.30
C VAL A 208 -10.66 -2.44 20.67
N LYS A 209 -11.66 -3.08 20.05
CA LYS A 209 -13.09 -2.88 20.32
C LYS A 209 -13.84 -4.21 20.24
N ALA A 210 -14.95 -4.35 20.97
CA ALA A 210 -15.80 -5.52 20.87
C ALA A 210 -16.32 -5.72 19.43
N GLY A 211 -16.36 -6.97 18.97
CA GLY A 211 -16.79 -7.34 17.62
C GLY A 211 -15.69 -7.37 16.56
N LYS A 212 -14.48 -6.91 16.90
CA LYS A 212 -13.30 -6.97 16.03
C LYS A 212 -12.48 -8.24 16.23
N ASP A 213 -11.66 -8.56 15.24
CA ASP A 213 -10.70 -9.65 15.27
C ASP A 213 -9.70 -9.43 16.42
N ALA A 214 -9.39 -10.50 17.15
CA ALA A 214 -8.50 -10.47 18.31
C ALA A 214 -7.03 -10.50 17.87
N ASP A 215 -6.64 -9.49 17.09
CA ASP A 215 -5.28 -9.23 16.62
C ASP A 215 -4.60 -8.23 17.57
N ILE A 216 -3.87 -8.75 18.55
CA ILE A 216 -3.39 -7.97 19.71
C ILE A 216 -1.90 -8.23 19.92
N VAL A 217 -1.17 -7.17 20.26
CA VAL A 217 0.22 -7.27 20.74
C VAL A 217 0.29 -6.73 22.15
N LEU A 218 0.82 -7.53 23.06
CA LEU A 218 1.22 -7.08 24.39
C LEU A 218 2.64 -6.51 24.29
N TRP A 219 2.80 -5.25 24.70
CA TRP A 219 4.08 -4.57 24.70
C TRP A 219 4.56 -4.34 26.13
N SER A 220 5.87 -4.48 26.35
CA SER A 220 6.49 -4.22 27.66
C SER A 220 6.44 -2.75 28.09
N HIS A 221 6.32 -1.83 27.12
CA HIS A 221 6.27 -0.37 27.29
C HIS A 221 5.30 0.23 26.28
N ASN A 222 5.18 1.56 26.26
CA ASN A 222 4.53 2.25 25.15
C ASN A 222 5.16 1.82 23.81
N PRO A 223 4.37 1.30 22.84
CA PRO A 223 4.91 0.74 21.61
C PRO A 223 5.67 1.75 20.74
N LEU A 224 5.46 3.06 20.91
CA LEU A 224 6.23 4.10 20.21
C LEU A 224 7.64 4.31 20.80
N SER A 225 7.96 3.68 21.93
CA SER A 225 9.29 3.73 22.52
C SER A 225 10.27 2.80 21.83
N ILE A 226 11.52 3.23 21.67
CA ILE A 226 12.62 2.37 21.19
C ILE A 226 12.95 1.21 22.15
N TYR A 227 12.52 1.32 23.42
CA TYR A 227 12.69 0.29 24.44
C TYR A 227 11.55 -0.74 24.44
N ALA A 228 10.50 -0.53 23.64
CA ALA A 228 9.36 -1.43 23.58
C ALA A 228 9.74 -2.77 22.95
N VAL A 229 9.31 -3.85 23.61
CA VAL A 229 9.46 -5.22 23.14
C VAL A 229 8.07 -5.84 23.10
N ALA A 230 7.74 -6.52 22.01
CA ALA A 230 6.53 -7.32 21.93
C ALA A 230 6.72 -8.55 22.82
N GLU A 231 5.93 -8.69 23.88
CA GLU A 231 5.98 -9.81 24.81
C GLU A 231 5.12 -10.97 24.31
N LEU A 232 3.99 -10.64 23.69
CA LEU A 232 3.04 -11.60 23.13
C LEU A 232 2.39 -11.03 21.88
N THR A 233 2.22 -11.86 20.85
CA THR A 233 1.37 -11.53 19.70
C THR A 233 0.26 -12.55 19.54
N MET A 234 -0.93 -12.03 19.25
CA MET A 234 -2.15 -12.79 19.02
C MET A 234 -2.71 -12.43 17.66
N VAL A 235 -3.15 -13.44 16.90
CA VAL A 235 -3.85 -13.29 15.63
C VAL A 235 -5.09 -14.18 15.67
N ASP A 236 -6.26 -13.63 15.35
CA ASP A 236 -7.54 -14.32 15.43
C ASP A 236 -7.79 -15.02 16.79
N GLY A 237 -7.33 -14.39 17.89
CA GLY A 237 -7.49 -14.93 19.24
C GLY A 237 -6.50 -16.04 19.62
N ARG A 238 -5.57 -16.40 18.72
CA ARG A 238 -4.54 -17.43 18.96
C ARG A 238 -3.19 -16.78 19.22
N ILE A 239 -2.47 -17.25 20.23
CA ILE A 239 -1.11 -16.79 20.52
C ILE A 239 -0.17 -17.36 19.46
N TYR A 240 0.46 -16.50 18.68
CA TYR A 240 1.47 -16.86 17.66
C TYR A 240 2.89 -16.62 18.14
N TYR A 241 3.08 -15.69 19.07
CA TYR A 241 4.37 -15.39 19.67
C TYR A 241 4.21 -15.19 21.17
N ASP A 242 5.13 -15.76 21.92
CA ASP A 242 5.33 -15.52 23.34
C ASP A 242 6.84 -15.45 23.60
N LEU A 243 7.28 -14.37 24.27
CA LEU A 243 8.69 -14.06 24.47
C LEU A 243 9.42 -15.15 25.28
N MET A 244 8.75 -15.75 26.28
CA MET A 244 9.34 -16.80 27.09
C MET A 244 9.50 -18.08 26.28
N GLN A 245 8.46 -18.48 25.54
CA GLN A 245 8.50 -19.68 24.69
C GLN A 245 9.54 -19.55 23.57
N ASP A 246 9.66 -18.37 22.94
CA ASP A 246 10.68 -18.10 21.92
C ASP A 246 12.10 -18.20 22.50
N SER A 247 12.33 -17.70 23.71
CA SER A 247 13.63 -17.81 24.39
C SER A 247 14.05 -19.27 24.59
N GLU A 248 13.13 -20.12 25.05
CA GLU A 248 13.38 -21.55 25.22
C GLU A 248 13.62 -22.24 23.88
N MET A 249 12.79 -21.96 22.87
CA MET A 249 12.93 -22.51 21.52
C MET A 249 14.29 -22.15 20.90
N ARG A 250 14.75 -20.91 21.03
CA ARG A 250 16.08 -20.49 20.54
C ARG A 250 17.23 -21.18 21.24
N GLN A 251 17.09 -21.53 22.53
CA GLN A 251 18.09 -22.34 23.23
C GLN A 251 18.12 -23.77 22.68
N GLN A 252 16.95 -24.37 22.45
CA GLN A 252 16.83 -25.70 21.86
C GLN A 252 17.42 -25.76 20.44
N ILE A 253 17.05 -24.81 19.57
CA ILE A 253 17.58 -24.71 18.20
C ILE A 253 19.11 -24.55 18.21
N ARG A 254 19.67 -23.74 19.11
CA ARG A 254 21.13 -23.59 19.24
C ARG A 254 21.80 -24.91 19.63
N LYS A 255 21.21 -25.64 20.58
CA LYS A 255 21.71 -26.95 21.02
C LYS A 255 21.63 -27.99 19.90
N GLU A 256 20.51 -28.05 19.18
CA GLU A 256 20.33 -28.93 18.03
C GLU A 256 21.33 -28.62 16.92
N ARG A 257 21.47 -27.35 16.54
CA ARG A 257 22.42 -26.90 15.54
C ARG A 257 23.85 -27.29 15.91
N ALA A 258 24.27 -27.09 17.16
CA ALA A 258 25.58 -27.50 17.62
C ALA A 258 25.78 -29.02 17.46
N GLY A 259 24.80 -29.83 17.87
CA GLY A 259 24.85 -31.28 17.71
C GLY A 259 24.89 -31.75 16.26
N LEU A 260 24.17 -31.08 15.35
CA LEU A 260 24.23 -31.37 13.90
C LEU A 260 25.60 -31.02 13.31
N VAL A 261 26.17 -29.88 13.68
CA VAL A 261 27.52 -29.48 13.26
C VAL A 261 28.57 -30.49 13.73
N ASP A 262 28.49 -30.94 14.98
CA ASP A 262 29.40 -31.96 15.52
C ASP A 262 29.30 -33.28 14.76
N LYS A 263 28.09 -33.72 14.40
CA LYS A 263 27.88 -34.92 13.58
C LYS A 263 28.48 -34.77 12.18
N MET A 264 28.24 -33.63 11.52
CA MET A 264 28.80 -33.35 10.19
C MET A 264 30.34 -33.30 10.20
N MET A 265 30.93 -32.81 11.28
CA MET A 265 32.40 -32.79 11.43
C MET A 265 32.96 -34.20 11.60
N LYS A 266 32.28 -35.07 12.35
CA LYS A 266 32.68 -36.47 12.55
C LYS A 266 32.58 -37.29 11.25
N GLU A 267 31.48 -37.15 10.50
CA GLU A 267 31.32 -37.83 9.20
C GLU A 267 32.37 -37.40 8.15
N LYS A 268 32.87 -36.15 8.21
CA LYS A 268 33.96 -35.70 7.32
C LYS A 268 35.34 -36.23 7.70
N SER A 269 35.50 -36.72 8.91
CA SER A 269 36.77 -37.24 9.43
C SER A 269 36.89 -38.76 9.34
N GLU A 270 35.82 -39.45 8.92
CA GLU A 270 35.79 -40.87 8.55
C GLU A 270 35.91 -41.03 7.03
#